data_AF-A0AA36F8C7-F1
#
_entry.id   AF-A0AA36F8C7-F1
#
_cell.length_a   1.000
_cell.length_b   1.000
_cell.length_c   1.000
_cell.angle_alpha   90.00
_cell.angle_beta   90.00
_cell.angle_gamma   90.00
#
_symmetry.space_group_name_H-M   'P 1'
#
loop_
_entity.id
_entity.type
_entity.pdbx_description
1 polymer ?
#
loop_
_entity_poly.entity_id
_entity_poly.type
_entity_poly.pdbx_seq_one_letter_code
_entity_poly.pdbx_strand_id
1 'polypeptide(L)'
;MDHVVGVVGRTVNFIRTRGLNHHQFDNFLRDIGITYGLPYHTEVRWLSRGAMLKRFFNLREEIEQFMEKKDKLVLEFQSPE
;
A
#
# COMPACT_ATOMS: atom_id res chain seq x y z
N MET A 1 -10.94 13.06 -6.50
CA MET A 1 -9.58 12.48 -6.47
C MET A 1 -8.99 12.45 -5.06
N ASP A 2 -9.24 13.45 -4.21
CA ASP A 2 -8.67 13.51 -2.85
C ASP A 2 -9.07 12.35 -1.94
N HIS A 3 -10.28 11.80 -2.10
CA HIS A 3 -10.73 10.65 -1.33
C HIS A 3 -9.86 9.40 -1.60
N VAL A 4 -9.69 9.03 -2.87
CA VAL A 4 -8.85 7.88 -3.29
C VAL A 4 -7.41 8.05 -2.83
N VAL A 5 -6.82 9.24 -3.01
CA VAL A 5 -5.45 9.54 -2.56
C VAL A 5 -5.34 9.45 -1.03
N GLY A 6 -6.37 9.88 -0.31
CA GLY A 6 -6.45 9.77 1.15
C GLY A 6 -6.51 8.32 1.63
N VAL A 7 -7.29 7.47 0.97
CA VAL A 7 -7.38 6.02 1.27
C VAL A 7 -6.04 5.34 1.03
N VAL A 8 -5.47 5.52 -0.17
CA VAL A 8 -4.18 4.95 -0.53
C VAL A 8 -3.10 5.42 0.43
N GLY A 9 -3.08 6.71 0.77
CA GLY A 9 -2.14 7.26 1.73
C GLY A 9 -2.24 6.61 3.12
N ARG A 10 -3.45 6.40 3.64
CA ARG A 10 -3.65 5.71 4.93
C ARG A 10 -3.16 4.26 4.89
N THR A 11 -3.42 3.54 3.81
CA THR A 11 -3.01 2.15 3.61
C THR A 11 -1.49 2.03 3.52
N VAL A 12 -0.84 2.86 2.69
CA VAL A 12 0.63 2.90 2.58
C VAL A 12 1.27 3.31 3.90
N ASN A 13 0.71 4.30 4.60
CA ASN A 13 1.19 4.73 5.92
C ASN A 13 1.09 3.59 6.95
N PHE A 14 0.01 2.81 6.96
CA PHE A 14 -0.12 1.66 7.86
C PHE A 14 0.97 0.59 7.62
N ILE A 15 1.29 0.32 6.36
CA ILE A 15 2.30 -0.66 5.98
C ILE A 15 3.71 -0.13 6.31
N ARG A 16 4.00 1.13 5.99
CA ARG A 16 5.36 1.69 6.04
C ARG A 16 5.77 2.26 7.40
N THR A 17 4.83 2.79 8.19
CA THR A 17 5.15 3.52 9.43
C THR A 17 5.45 2.59 10.61
N ARG A 18 5.02 1.33 10.55
CA ARG A 18 5.39 0.31 11.54
C ARG A 18 6.46 -0.60 10.95
N GLY A 19 7.66 -0.61 11.54
CA GLY A 19 8.79 -1.42 11.05
C GLY A 19 8.46 -2.91 10.89
N LEU A 20 7.65 -3.47 11.81
CA LEU A 20 7.18 -4.85 11.72
C LEU A 20 6.25 -5.08 10.51
N ASN A 21 5.31 -4.17 10.26
CA ASN A 21 4.40 -4.28 9.10
C ASN A 21 5.18 -4.18 7.80
N HIS A 22 6.14 -3.25 7.72
CA HIS A 22 6.96 -3.08 6.54
C HIS A 22 7.79 -4.34 6.25
N HIS A 23 8.45 -4.89 7.28
CA HIS A 23 9.25 -6.10 7.12
C HIS A 23 8.39 -7.32 6.73
N GLN A 24 7.21 -7.47 7.34
CA GLN A 24 6.29 -8.56 7.00
C GLN A 24 5.73 -8.42 5.59
N PHE A 25 5.44 -7.20 5.14
CA PHE A 25 5.00 -6.94 3.78
C PHE A 25 6.12 -7.21 2.77
N ASP A 26 7.34 -6.76 3.05
CA ASP A 26 8.50 -7.02 2.18
C ASP A 26 8.82 -8.52 2.08
N ASN A 27 8.71 -9.26 3.19
CA ASN A 27 8.87 -10.72 3.15
C ASN A 27 7.76 -11.39 2.35
N PHE A 28 6.51 -10.97 2.54
CA PHE A 28 5.40 -11.46 1.74
C PHE A 28 5.61 -11.23 0.24
N LEU A 29 6.08 -10.05 -0.16
CA LEU A 29 6.41 -9.75 -1.55
C LEU A 29 7.56 -10.63 -2.07
N ARG A 30 8.60 -10.88 -1.25
CA ARG A 30 9.71 -11.75 -1.63
C ARG A 30 9.27 -13.20 -1.83
N ASP A 31 8.36 -13.70 -1.00
CA ASP A 31 7.85 -15.07 -1.10
C ASP A 31 7.12 -15.32 -2.43
N ILE A 32 6.53 -14.28 -3.03
CA ILE A 32 5.87 -14.33 -4.35
C ILE A 32 6.77 -13.83 -5.50
N GLY A 33 8.06 -13.58 -5.24
CA GLY A 33 9.05 -13.19 -6.25
C GLY A 33 9.06 -11.71 -6.63
N ILE A 34 8.35 -10.85 -5.89
CA ILE A 34 8.34 -9.40 -6.10
C ILE A 34 9.48 -8.76 -5.30
N THR A 35 10.43 -8.15 -6.01
CA THR A 35 11.62 -7.54 -5.39
C THR A 35 11.48 -6.05 -5.09
N TYR A 36 10.36 -5.43 -5.49
CA TYR A 36 10.10 -4.01 -5.26
C TYR A 36 8.92 -3.79 -4.31
N GLY A 37 9.10 -2.93 -3.31
CA GLY A 37 8.07 -2.59 -2.33
C GLY A 37 7.39 -1.24 -2.57
N LEU A 38 6.49 -0.89 -1.65
CA LEU A 38 5.85 0.41 -1.59
C LEU A 38 6.87 1.53 -1.32
N PRO A 39 6.79 2.67 -2.03
CA PRO A 39 7.70 3.79 -1.80
C PRO A 39 7.44 4.37 -0.40
N TYR A 40 8.47 4.90 0.25
CA TYR A 40 8.26 5.67 1.49
C TYR A 40 7.51 6.95 1.12
N HIS A 41 6.49 7.33 1.91
CA HIS A 41 5.95 8.69 1.85
C HIS A 41 7.07 9.65 2.26
N THR A 42 7.83 10.15 1.29
CA THR A 42 8.57 11.39 1.49
C THR A 42 7.65 12.49 0.98
N GLU A 43 7.27 13.40 1.86
CA GLU A 43 6.51 14.63 1.54
C GLU A 43 7.32 15.62 0.67
N VAL A 44 8.30 15.12 -0.08
CA VAL A 44 9.16 15.94 -0.92
C VAL A 44 8.73 15.75 -2.37
N ARG A 45 7.88 16.68 -2.82
CA ARG A 45 7.41 16.96 -4.20
C ARG A 45 6.28 16.08 -4.76
N TRP A 46 5.30 16.78 -5.34
CA TRP A 46 4.13 16.33 -6.11
C TRP A 46 4.31 15.12 -7.06
N LEU A 47 5.55 14.81 -7.46
CA LEU A 47 5.90 13.60 -8.23
C LEU A 47 5.74 12.29 -7.43
N SER A 48 5.77 12.34 -6.09
CA SER A 48 5.63 11.16 -5.24
C SER A 48 4.21 10.58 -5.21
N ARG A 49 3.17 11.42 -5.41
CA ARG A 49 1.77 10.97 -5.43
C ARG A 49 1.50 10.03 -6.61
N GLY A 50 1.93 10.40 -7.82
CA GLY A 50 1.75 9.56 -9.01
C GLY A 50 2.53 8.24 -8.91
N ALA A 51 3.78 8.29 -8.44
CA ALA A 51 4.61 7.10 -8.26
C ALA A 51 4.06 6.15 -7.19
N MET A 52 3.54 6.69 -6.09
CA MET A 52 2.90 5.93 -5.03
C MET A 52 1.60 5.30 -5.50
N LEU A 53 0.71 6.04 -6.15
CA LEU A 53 -0.53 5.49 -6.72
C LEU A 53 -0.18 4.38 -7.71
N LYS A 54 0.76 4.60 -8.62
CA LYS A 54 1.19 3.59 -9.59
C LYS A 54 1.68 2.31 -8.91
N ARG A 55 2.56 2.42 -7.92
CA ARG A 55 3.06 1.25 -7.17
C ARG A 55 1.98 0.59 -6.34
N PHE A 56 1.08 1.38 -5.77
CA PHE A 56 -0.06 0.88 -5.01
C PHE A 56 -0.98 0.04 -5.90
N PHE A 57 -1.35 0.54 -7.07
CA PHE A 57 -2.20 -0.19 -8.02
C PHE A 57 -1.50 -1.44 -8.59
N ASN A 58 -0.19 -1.39 -8.81
CA ASN A 58 0.58 -2.57 -9.22
C ASN A 58 0.64 -3.66 -8.15
N LEU A 59 0.51 -3.29 -6.87
CA LEU A 59 0.58 -4.21 -5.72
C LEU A 59 -0.79 -4.38 -5.04
N ARG A 60 -1.89 -4.04 -5.73
CA ARG A 60 -3.21 -3.93 -5.12
C ARG A 60 -3.65 -5.27 -4.51
N GLU A 61 -3.51 -6.35 -5.27
CA GLU A 61 -3.91 -7.69 -4.83
C GLU A 61 -3.08 -8.14 -3.64
N GLU A 62 -1.77 -7.88 -3.66
CA GLU A 62 -0.84 -8.20 -2.59
C GLU A 62 -1.14 -7.39 -1.32
N ILE A 63 -1.50 -6.12 -1.47
CA ILE A 63 -1.87 -5.24 -0.37
C ILE A 63 -3.20 -5.68 0.23
N GLU A 64 -4.19 -6.03 -0.59
CA GLU A 64 -5.48 -6.56 -0.13
C GLU A 64 -5.27 -7.86 0.68
N GLN A 65 -4.52 -8.83 0.14
CA GLN A 65 -4.18 -10.09 0.85
C GLN A 65 -3.42 -9.85 2.15
N PHE A 66 -2.44 -8.94 2.15
CA PHE A 66 -1.68 -8.62 3.36
C PHE A 66 -2.56 -7.96 4.44
N MET A 67 -3.49 -7.11 4.03
CA MET A 67 -4.39 -6.40 4.92
C MET A 67 -5.48 -7.30 5.51
N GLU A 68 -6.02 -8.24 4.72
CA GLU A 68 -6.89 -9.31 5.20
C GLU A 68 -6.22 -10.15 6.29
N LYS A 69 -4.95 -10.56 6.09
CA LYS A 69 -4.15 -11.27 7.11
C LYS A 69 -3.89 -10.46 8.38
N LYS A 70 -4.12 -9.15 8.36
CA LYS A 70 -3.97 -8.24 9.51
C LYS A 70 -5.29 -7.96 10.22
N ASP A 71 -6.37 -8.63 9.84
CA ASP A 71 -7.76 -8.33 10.27
C ASP A 71 -8.11 -6.84 10.04
N LYS A 72 -7.44 -6.22 9.08
CA LYS A 72 -7.67 -4.85 8.66
C LYS A 72 -8.24 -4.90 7.26
N LEU A 73 -9.56 -4.96 7.16
CA LEU A 73 -10.21 -4.66 5.90
C LEU A 73 -9.74 -3.26 5.46
N VAL A 74 -9.13 -3.16 4.27
CA VAL A 74 -9.05 -1.87 3.59
C VAL A 74 -10.48 -1.55 3.16
N LEU A 75 -11.26 -1.02 4.12
CA LEU A 75 -12.72 -0.93 4.12
C LEU A 75 -13.33 -0.11 2.97
N GLU A 76 -12.58 0.27 1.94
CA GLU A 76 -13.06 1.15 0.88
C GLU A 76 -12.72 0.68 -0.55
N PHE A 77 -12.20 -0.54 -0.77
CA PHE A 77 -12.08 -1.09 -2.14
C PHE A 77 -13.35 -1.77 -2.67
N GLN A 78 -14.38 -1.94 -1.83
CA GLN A 78 -15.72 -2.34 -2.24
C GLN A 78 -16.59 -1.11 -2.42
N SER A 79 -16.37 -0.35 -3.49
CA SER A 79 -17.46 0.42 -4.09
C SER A 79 -17.82 -0.28 -5.40
N PRO A 80 -18.99 -0.94 -5.49
CA PRO A 80 -19.56 -1.32 -6.76
C PRO A 80 -20.07 -0.02 -7.41
N GLU A 81 -19.52 0.32 -8.57
CA GLU A 81 -20.32 1.00 -9.59
C GLU A 81 -21.03 -0.06 -10.43
#